data_AF-X1IPI2-F1
#
_entry.id   AF-X1IPI2-F1
#
_cell.length_a   1.000
_cell.length_b   1.000
_cell.length_c   1.000
_cell.angle_alpha   90.00
_cell.angle_beta   90.00
_cell.angle_gamma   90.00
#
_symmetry.space_group_name_H-M   'P 1'
#
loop_
_entity.id
_entity.type
_entity.pdbx_description
1 polymer ?
#
loop_
_entity_poly.entity_id
_entity_poly.type
_entity_poly.pdbx_seq_one_letter_code
_entity_poly.pdbx_strand_id
1 'polypeptide(L)'
;MPRFLRDQSRLAAGVQSNDTDERGNATMKALIPLAGQGTRLLPHTAKRQKALLPVGGKAVLDHILEPLIAAGITEVSLVIGHQGDQIRGHMAKYSNLRVTFVEQPLQQGLGEAVFLALVEEAEPVTVV
;
A
#
# COMPACT_ATOMS: atom_id res chain seq x y z
N MET A 1 2.59 11.58 26.31
CA MET A 1 3.72 11.09 25.48
C MET A 1 3.24 9.91 24.67
N PRO A 2 3.12 10.00 23.33
CA PRO A 2 2.68 8.89 22.51
C PRO A 2 3.67 7.72 22.59
N ARG A 3 3.12 6.50 22.64
CA ARG A 3 3.78 5.23 23.00
C ARG A 3 4.77 4.70 21.94
N PHE A 4 4.96 5.44 20.84
CA PHE A 4 5.68 5.02 19.63
C PHE A 4 7.21 5.27 19.67
N LEU A 5 7.72 6.04 20.62
CA LEU A 5 9.15 6.39 20.71
C LEU A 5 10.05 5.35 21.39
N ARG A 6 9.55 4.15 21.71
CA ARG A 6 10.28 3.15 22.52
C ARG A 6 10.96 2.03 21.74
N ASP A 7 10.76 1.90 20.44
CA ASP A 7 11.33 0.78 19.68
C ASP A 7 12.20 1.24 18.50
N GLN A 8 13.19 2.09 18.81
CA GLN A 8 14.27 2.43 17.85
C GLN A 8 15.25 1.26 17.63
N SER A 9 15.15 0.19 18.43
CA SER A 9 15.98 -1.01 18.34
C SER A 9 15.61 -1.95 17.18
N ARG A 10 14.38 -1.89 16.66
CA ARG A 10 13.97 -2.67 15.47
C ARG A 10 14.34 -2.03 14.13
N LEU A 11 14.57 -0.71 14.11
CA LEU A 11 14.97 0.02 12.89
C LEU A 11 16.33 -0.43 12.32
N ALA A 12 17.18 -1.09 13.12
CA ALA A 12 18.51 -1.52 12.68
C ALA A 12 18.58 -2.97 12.17
N ALA A 13 17.50 -3.76 12.25
CA ALA A 13 17.56 -5.21 12.03
C ALA A 13 17.01 -5.70 10.68
N GLY A 14 16.55 -4.82 9.79
CA GLY A 14 15.83 -5.19 8.57
C GLY A 14 16.54 -4.95 7.24
N VAL A 15 17.75 -4.40 7.23
CA VAL A 15 18.49 -4.17 5.97
C VAL A 15 19.25 -5.46 5.60
N GLN A 16 18.53 -6.45 5.08
CA GLN A 16 19.15 -7.50 4.27
C GLN A 16 18.96 -7.14 2.79
N SER A 17 20.06 -6.68 2.24
CA SER A 17 20.35 -6.37 0.85
C SER A 17 20.06 -7.55 -0.08
N ASN A 18 19.15 -7.37 -1.06
CA ASN A 18 19.16 -8.01 -2.39
C ASN A 18 18.08 -7.48 -3.38
N ASP A 19 17.69 -6.20 -3.33
CA ASP A 19 16.57 -5.63 -4.14
C ASP A 19 16.99 -5.08 -5.52
N THR A 20 17.99 -5.68 -6.15
CA THR A 20 18.45 -5.28 -7.49
C THR A 20 18.07 -6.35 -8.50
N ASP A 21 17.49 -5.95 -9.63
CA ASP A 21 17.18 -6.90 -10.71
C ASP A 21 18.46 -7.55 -11.28
N GLU A 22 18.32 -8.60 -12.10
CA GLU A 22 19.46 -9.31 -12.71
C GLU A 22 20.35 -8.41 -13.60
N ARG A 23 19.93 -7.17 -13.87
CA ARG A 23 20.63 -6.17 -14.68
C ARG A 23 21.24 -5.04 -13.86
N GLY A 24 21.14 -5.09 -12.52
CA GLY A 24 21.69 -4.06 -11.64
C GLY A 24 20.79 -2.84 -11.47
N ASN A 25 19.52 -2.90 -11.88
CA ASN A 25 18.57 -1.79 -11.77
C ASN A 25 17.70 -1.90 -10.50
N ALA A 26 17.32 -0.76 -9.93
CA ALA A 26 16.40 -0.73 -8.79
C ALA A 26 15.07 -1.38 -9.16
N THR A 27 14.53 -2.21 -8.27
CA THR A 27 13.26 -2.89 -8.50
C THR A 27 12.13 -1.86 -8.46
N MET A 28 11.33 -1.73 -9.53
CA MET A 28 10.29 -0.70 -9.58
C MET A 28 9.15 -1.03 -8.61
N LYS A 29 8.92 -0.15 -7.63
CA LYS A 29 7.90 -0.29 -6.58
C LYS A 29 6.80 0.77 -6.68
N ALA A 30 5.60 0.45 -6.22
CA ALA A 30 4.52 1.41 -6.07
C ALA A 30 3.93 1.46 -4.66
N LEU A 31 3.58 2.67 -4.22
CA LEU A 31 2.90 2.95 -2.96
C LEU A 31 1.48 3.44 -3.24
N ILE A 32 0.48 2.78 -2.64
CA ILE A 32 -0.93 3.12 -2.84
C ILE A 32 -1.59 3.40 -1.49
N PRO A 33 -1.95 4.67 -1.19
CA PRO A 33 -2.66 5.03 0.03
C PRO A 33 -4.15 4.69 -0.03
N LEU A 34 -4.58 3.72 0.78
CA LEU A 34 -5.95 3.17 0.81
C LEU A 34 -6.68 3.39 2.15
N ALA A 35 -6.06 4.04 3.13
CA ALA A 35 -6.59 4.16 4.50
C ALA A 35 -7.80 5.11 4.68
N GLY A 36 -8.25 5.78 3.62
CA GLY A 36 -9.35 6.76 3.69
C GLY A 36 -10.75 6.13 3.75
N GLN A 37 -11.63 6.65 4.62
CA GLN A 37 -12.99 6.15 4.88
C GLN A 37 -13.98 6.27 3.72
N GLY A 38 -13.74 7.16 2.75
CA GLY A 38 -14.66 7.39 1.65
C GLY A 38 -16.03 7.93 2.08
N THR A 39 -16.09 8.80 3.10
CA THR A 39 -17.35 9.34 3.67
C THR A 39 -18.23 10.07 2.67
N ARG A 40 -17.65 10.65 1.62
CA ARG A 40 -18.40 11.33 0.54
C ARG A 40 -19.21 10.36 -0.34
N LEU A 41 -18.91 9.06 -0.28
CA LEU A 41 -19.56 8.01 -1.06
C LEU A 41 -20.55 7.19 -0.22
N LEU A 42 -20.92 7.67 0.98
CA LEU A 42 -21.99 7.05 1.74
C LEU A 42 -23.31 7.10 0.96
N PRO A 43 -24.15 6.04 1.04
CA PRO A 43 -24.01 4.87 1.90
C PRO A 43 -23.14 3.73 1.32
N HIS A 44 -22.63 3.86 0.09
CA HIS A 44 -21.93 2.77 -0.61
C HIS A 44 -20.65 2.31 0.10
N THR A 45 -19.99 3.22 0.83
CA THR A 45 -18.76 2.94 1.61
C THR A 45 -19.01 2.53 3.06
N ALA A 46 -20.28 2.42 3.50
CA ALA A 46 -20.60 2.10 4.88
C ALA A 46 -20.13 0.69 5.32
N LYS A 47 -20.09 -0.25 4.37
CA LYS A 47 -19.69 -1.65 4.62
C LYS A 47 -18.61 -2.15 3.65
N ARG A 48 -18.23 -1.34 2.66
CA ARG A 48 -17.32 -1.74 1.59
C ARG A 48 -16.25 -0.69 1.39
N GLN A 49 -15.01 -1.15 1.26
CA GLN A 49 -13.87 -0.27 1.09
C GLN A 49 -14.01 0.49 -0.24
N LYS A 50 -13.76 1.81 -0.24
CA LYS A 50 -13.95 2.68 -1.41
C LYS A 50 -13.16 2.19 -2.62
N ALA A 51 -11.95 1.69 -2.39
CA ALA A 51 -11.07 1.17 -3.44
C ALA A 51 -11.59 -0.16 -4.03
N LEU A 52 -12.52 -0.83 -3.35
CA LEU A 52 -13.14 -2.06 -3.82
C LEU A 52 -14.51 -1.83 -4.44
N LEU A 53 -14.99 -0.59 -4.56
CA LEU A 53 -16.24 -0.30 -5.26
C LEU A 53 -16.13 -0.70 -6.74
N PRO A 54 -17.17 -1.31 -7.33
CA PRO A 54 -17.14 -1.73 -8.72
C PRO A 54 -17.33 -0.53 -9.65
N VAL A 55 -16.47 -0.42 -10.66
CA VAL A 55 -16.56 0.54 -11.76
C VAL A 55 -16.29 -0.23 -13.05
N GLY A 56 -17.27 -0.26 -13.97
CA GLY A 56 -17.13 -0.99 -15.23
C GLY A 56 -16.89 -2.51 -15.06
N GLY A 57 -17.43 -3.11 -14.01
CA GLY A 57 -17.28 -4.56 -13.73
C GLY A 57 -16.02 -4.96 -12.98
N LYS A 58 -15.10 -4.04 -12.69
CA LYS A 58 -13.87 -4.28 -11.90
C LYS A 58 -13.80 -3.39 -10.65
N ALA A 59 -13.03 -3.77 -9.64
CA ALA A 59 -12.80 -2.89 -8.50
C ALA A 59 -11.97 -1.67 -8.91
N VAL A 60 -12.16 -0.52 -8.25
CA VAL A 60 -11.30 0.68 -8.48
C VAL A 60 -9.82 0.33 -8.31
N LEU A 61 -9.47 -0.49 -7.32
CA LEU A 61 -8.11 -0.95 -7.08
C LEU A 61 -7.53 -1.75 -8.25
N ASP A 62 -8.36 -2.49 -8.99
CA ASP A 62 -7.90 -3.27 -10.15
C ASP A 62 -7.48 -2.37 -11.30
N HIS A 63 -8.22 -1.27 -11.51
CA HIS A 63 -7.89 -0.25 -12.49
C HIS A 63 -6.56 0.45 -12.19
N ILE A 64 -6.10 0.40 -10.94
CA ILE A 64 -4.79 0.92 -10.53
C ILE A 64 -3.72 -0.16 -10.68
N LEU A 65 -3.97 -1.37 -10.17
CA LEU A 65 -2.97 -2.44 -10.12
C LEU A 65 -2.63 -3.01 -11.51
N GLU A 66 -3.62 -3.24 -12.37
CA GLU A 66 -3.39 -3.89 -13.66
C GLU A 66 -2.42 -3.11 -14.56
N PRO A 67 -2.53 -1.77 -14.72
CA PRO A 67 -1.55 -1.00 -15.48
C PRO A 67 -0.15 -1.00 -14.85
N LEU A 68 -0.05 -0.95 -13.51
CA LEU A 68 1.23 -0.98 -12.81
C LEU A 68 1.95 -2.32 -13.02
N ILE A 69 1.22 -3.43 -12.91
CA ILE A 69 1.73 -4.77 -13.19
C ILE A 69 2.19 -4.86 -14.66
N ALA A 70 1.39 -4.34 -15.60
CA ALA A 70 1.76 -4.32 -17.02
C ALA A 70 2.99 -3.45 -17.31
N ALA A 71 3.25 -2.42 -16.48
CA ALA A 71 4.44 -1.58 -16.55
C ALA A 71 5.68 -2.21 -15.89
N GLY A 72 5.57 -3.43 -15.36
CA GLY A 72 6.69 -4.17 -14.76
C GLY A 72 6.87 -3.95 -13.25
N ILE A 73 5.90 -3.34 -12.57
CA ILE A 73 5.92 -3.25 -11.10
C ILE A 73 5.63 -4.63 -10.52
N THR A 74 6.56 -5.12 -9.70
CA THR A 74 6.47 -6.43 -9.04
C THR A 74 6.27 -6.33 -7.53
N GLU A 75 6.41 -5.12 -6.97
CA GLU A 75 6.23 -4.83 -5.55
C GLU A 75 5.27 -3.67 -5.35
N VAL A 76 4.30 -3.86 -4.45
CA VAL A 76 3.39 -2.80 -4.03
C VAL A 76 3.29 -2.72 -2.51
N SER A 77 3.39 -1.50 -2.01
CA SER A 77 3.13 -1.14 -0.62
C SER A 77 1.75 -0.49 -0.54
N LEU A 78 0.85 -1.09 0.23
CA LEU A 78 -0.53 -0.64 0.39
C LEU A 78 -0.71 -0.07 1.80
N VAL A 79 -0.97 1.23 1.89
CA VAL A 79 -1.27 1.86 3.19
C VAL A 79 -2.74 1.65 3.50
N ILE A 80 -3.04 0.73 4.41
CA ILE A 80 -4.40 0.35 4.76
C ILE A 80 -4.80 0.92 6.11
N GLY A 81 -6.09 1.13 6.29
CA GLY A 81 -6.67 1.59 7.55
C GLY A 81 -7.98 0.86 7.79
N HIS A 82 -9.06 1.62 7.95
CA HIS A 82 -10.39 1.04 8.10
C HIS A 82 -10.77 0.12 6.95
N GLN A 83 -11.39 -1.02 7.27
CA GLN A 83 -11.72 -2.09 6.33
C GLN A 83 -10.50 -2.64 5.55
N GLY A 84 -9.30 -2.55 6.14
CA GLY A 84 -8.07 -3.09 5.58
C GLY A 84 -8.13 -4.58 5.26
N ASP A 85 -8.88 -5.37 6.03
CA ASP A 85 -9.07 -6.81 5.77
C ASP A 85 -9.71 -7.10 4.42
N GLN A 86 -10.58 -6.21 3.93
CA GLN A 86 -11.16 -6.35 2.59
C GLN A 86 -10.09 -6.16 1.50
N ILE A 87 -9.16 -5.24 1.71
CA ILE A 87 -8.01 -5.06 0.80
C ILE A 87 -7.14 -6.32 0.84
N ARG A 88 -6.80 -6.82 2.03
CA ARG A 88 -5.99 -8.05 2.19
C ARG A 88 -6.62 -9.24 1.46
N GLY A 89 -7.93 -9.45 1.64
CA GLY A 89 -8.67 -10.51 0.94
C GLY A 89 -8.72 -10.31 -0.58
N HIS A 90 -8.91 -9.08 -1.04
CA HIS A 90 -8.92 -8.77 -2.48
C HIS A 90 -7.55 -8.99 -3.13
N MET A 91 -6.46 -8.71 -2.41
CA MET A 91 -5.09 -8.89 -2.91
C MET A 91 -4.68 -10.36 -3.08
N ALA A 92 -5.37 -11.31 -2.45
CA ALA A 92 -5.07 -12.73 -2.58
C ALA A 92 -5.14 -13.26 -4.03
N LYS A 93 -5.81 -12.54 -4.95
CA LYS A 93 -5.86 -12.89 -6.38
C LYS A 93 -4.58 -12.55 -7.16
N TYR A 94 -3.68 -11.74 -6.60
CA TYR A 94 -2.43 -11.31 -7.24
C TYR A 94 -1.23 -12.08 -6.67
N SER A 95 -1.17 -13.38 -6.94
CA SER A 95 -0.12 -14.27 -6.40
C SER A 95 1.30 -13.97 -6.89
N ASN A 96 1.41 -13.28 -8.02
CA ASN A 96 2.66 -12.89 -8.69
C ASN A 96 3.16 -11.50 -8.27
N LEU A 97 2.47 -10.82 -7.35
CA LEU A 97 2.83 -9.51 -6.86
C LEU A 97 3.30 -9.61 -5.40
N ARG A 98 4.46 -9.02 -5.08
CA ARG A 98 4.88 -8.87 -3.68
C ARG A 98 4.09 -7.72 -3.07
N VAL A 99 3.32 -8.00 -2.02
CA VAL A 99 2.42 -7.02 -1.39
C VAL A 99 2.83 -6.80 0.05
N THR A 100 3.20 -5.56 0.36
CA THR A 100 3.44 -5.09 1.73
C THR A 100 2.24 -4.29 2.21
N PHE A 101 1.78 -4.53 3.43
CA PHE A 101 0.68 -3.78 4.02
C PHE A 101 1.18 -2.90 5.16
N VAL A 102 1.01 -1.59 5.02
CA VAL A 102 1.38 -0.61 6.03
C VAL A 102 0.10 -0.15 6.73
N GLU A 103 0.02 -0.28 8.05
CA GLU A 103 -1.19 0.13 8.79
C GLU A 103 -1.13 1.61 9.17
N GLN A 104 -2.16 2.36 8.78
CA GLN A 104 -2.39 3.74 9.20
C GLN A 104 -3.60 3.78 10.16
N PRO A 105 -3.36 3.70 11.48
CA PRO A 105 -4.43 3.64 12.47
C PRO A 105 -5.18 4.97 12.63
N LEU A 106 -4.51 6.09 12.40
CA LEU A 106 -5.09 7.43 12.44
C LEU A 106 -4.99 8.06 11.06
N GLN A 107 -6.09 8.64 10.56
CA GLN A 107 -6.07 9.33 9.26
C GLN A 107 -5.60 10.78 9.46
N GLN A 108 -4.29 11.02 9.54
CA GLN A 108 -3.75 12.40 9.56
C GLN A 108 -3.46 12.94 8.15
N GLY A 109 -3.90 12.21 7.11
CA GLY A 109 -3.82 12.63 5.72
C GLY A 109 -2.77 11.88 4.90
N LEU A 110 -2.58 12.35 3.66
CA LEU A 110 -1.70 11.71 2.68
C LEU A 110 -0.22 11.76 3.09
N GLY A 111 0.24 12.88 3.66
CA GLY A 111 1.63 13.04 4.07
C GLY A 111 2.08 12.01 5.11
N GLU A 112 1.23 11.73 6.10
CA GLU A 112 1.49 10.68 7.09
C GLU A 112 1.46 9.29 6.44
N ALA A 113 0.52 9.02 5.54
CA ALA A 113 0.44 7.75 4.83
C ALA A 113 1.72 7.46 4.03
N VAL A 114 2.22 8.48 3.31
CA VAL A 114 3.46 8.39 2.55
C VAL A 114 4.66 8.24 3.48
N PHE A 115 4.72 9.02 4.56
CA PHE A 115 5.80 8.91 5.55
C PHE A 115 5.89 7.51 6.16
N LEU A 116 4.76 6.93 6.60
CA LEU A 116 4.74 5.60 7.20
C LEU A 116 5.29 4.51 6.26
N ALA A 117 5.04 4.65 4.96
CA ALA A 117 5.53 3.69 3.98
C ALA A 117 6.99 3.96 3.54
N LEU A 118 7.38 5.23 3.38
CA LEU A 118 8.74 5.58 2.97
C LEU A 118 9.77 5.33 4.07
N VAL A 119 9.37 5.27 5.35
CA VAL A 119 10.27 4.88 6.45
C VAL A 119 10.83 3.47 6.24
N GLU A 120 10.16 2.62 5.45
CA GLU A 120 10.59 1.26 5.15
C GLU A 120 11.29 1.10 3.79
N GLU A 121 11.37 2.15 2.96
CA GLU A 121 11.85 2.05 1.57
C GLU A 121 13.06 2.96 1.31
N ALA A 122 14.15 2.39 0.79
CA ALA A 122 15.38 3.13 0.44
C ALA A 122 15.44 3.55 -1.04
N GLU A 123 14.48 3.12 -1.86
CA GLU A 123 14.49 3.24 -3.32
C GLU A 123 13.40 4.20 -3.85
N PRO A 124 13.50 4.68 -5.10
CA PRO A 124 12.46 5.52 -5.71
C PRO A 124 11.14 4.75 -5.83
N VAL A 125 10.06 5.32 -5.25
CA VAL A 125 8.73 4.71 -5.26
C VAL A 125 7.75 5.58 -6.05
N THR A 126 6.90 4.95 -6.86
CA THR A 126 5.78 5.63 -7.52
C THR A 126 4.59 5.71 -6.55
N VAL A 127 4.10 6.91 -6.24
CA VAL A 127 2.90 7.11 -5.41
C VAL A 127 1.69 7.33 -6.32
N VAL A 128 0.62 6.55 -6.11
CA VAL A 128 -0.64 6.64 -6.88
C VAL A 128 -1.80 7.13 -6.03
#